data_AF-A0A1E5RCK2-F1
#
_entry.id   AF-A0A1E5RCK2-F1
#
_cell.length_a   1.000
_cell.length_b   1.000
_cell.length_c   1.000
_cell.angle_alpha   90.00
_cell.angle_beta   90.00
_cell.angle_gamma   90.00
#
_symmetry.space_group_name_H-M   'P 1'
#
loop_
_entity.id
_entity.type
_entity.pdbx_description
1 polymer ?
#
loop_
_entity_poly.entity_id
_entity_poly.type
_entity_poly.pdbx_seq_one_letter_code
_entity_poly.pdbx_strand_id
1 'polypeptide(L)'
;MSSQPDYISRYELENMKTQMVPARLNSRIFFGPLNAITNLKFLTENNIKHIITVNIPTTLCMKYSEKIPMNIDEYTLLNLDPNLPGSMNGMNEYLVKFNQVYSNNIKNFVKSQLPDSMDLLYSTSSLNSLTSNIITCEGYEKLVIFNDFLSLVQNSNNEIYGNALIVSSNGNDDSLVALLSSIVLKENINLQLNSVIQHLQMLRPSMKAVNYNKIQYSQGFIQYCELIKSKCWKDLMKIEQINRERKALLATRNMSYKREDVNYSDSSNNQYYNDIRDDRSFSENKMMTPTADLDQMKQDFPDRTFKKLRYSEV
;
A
#
# COMPACT_ATOMS: atom_id res chain seq x y z
N MET A 1 -36.41 -18.90 23.79
CA MET A 1 -35.43 -19.81 23.15
C MET A 1 -34.54 -18.96 22.26
N SER A 2 -33.26 -18.81 22.60
CA SER A 2 -32.31 -17.87 21.99
C SER A 2 -31.71 -18.43 20.70
N SER A 3 -32.18 -17.93 19.56
CA SER A 3 -31.65 -18.21 18.22
C SER A 3 -30.37 -17.42 17.86
N GLN A 4 -29.62 -16.93 18.86
CA GLN A 4 -28.42 -16.12 18.66
C GLN A 4 -27.06 -16.84 18.50
N PRO A 5 -26.82 -18.09 18.99
CA PRO A 5 -25.47 -18.67 18.94
C PRO A 5 -25.00 -19.01 17.51
N ASP A 6 -25.94 -19.30 16.59
CA ASP A 6 -25.60 -19.64 15.20
C ASP A 6 -25.11 -18.44 14.38
N TYR A 7 -25.62 -17.23 14.67
CA TYR A 7 -25.22 -16.03 13.94
C TYR A 7 -23.81 -15.58 14.29
N ILE A 8 -23.46 -15.62 15.58
CA ILE A 8 -22.13 -15.26 16.06
C ILE A 8 -21.10 -16.23 15.48
N SER A 9 -21.37 -17.53 15.55
CA SER A 9 -20.49 -18.57 15.02
C SER A 9 -20.27 -18.46 13.51
N ARG A 10 -21.33 -18.16 12.74
CA ARG A 10 -21.23 -17.93 11.28
C ARG A 10 -20.45 -16.66 10.95
N TYR A 11 -20.68 -15.58 11.69
CA TYR A 11 -19.97 -14.31 11.51
C TYR A 11 -18.47 -14.46 11.81
N GLU A 12 -18.11 -15.15 12.89
CA GLU A 12 -16.72 -15.44 13.24
C GLU A 12 -16.03 -16.30 12.18
N LEU A 13 -16.72 -17.33 11.67
CA LEU A 13 -16.18 -18.22 10.65
C LEU A 13 -15.96 -17.50 9.31
N GLU A 14 -16.89 -16.64 8.90
CA GLU A 14 -16.71 -15.77 7.72
C GLU A 14 -15.58 -14.75 7.90
N ASN A 15 -15.43 -14.17 9.10
CA ASN A 15 -14.29 -13.33 9.42
C ASN A 15 -12.96 -14.09 9.35
N MET A 16 -12.91 -15.33 9.85
CA MET A 16 -11.72 -16.19 9.75
C MET A 16 -11.40 -16.52 8.29
N LYS A 17 -12.40 -16.88 7.46
CA LYS A 17 -12.19 -17.11 6.02
C LYS A 17 -11.63 -15.88 5.32
N THR A 18 -12.18 -14.71 5.61
CA THR A 18 -11.73 -13.44 5.02
C THR A 18 -10.27 -13.14 5.39
N GLN A 19 -9.84 -13.51 6.60
CA GLN A 19 -8.45 -13.39 7.02
C GLN A 19 -7.50 -14.34 6.29
N MET A 20 -7.98 -15.45 5.74
CA MET A 20 -7.13 -16.43 5.05
C MET A 20 -6.80 -16.04 3.59
N VAL A 21 -7.52 -15.08 3.01
CA VAL A 21 -7.33 -14.66 1.62
C VAL A 21 -6.30 -13.53 1.54
N PRO A 22 -5.26 -13.63 0.69
CA PRO A 22 -4.35 -12.51 0.45
C PRO A 22 -5.06 -11.32 -0.18
N ALA A 23 -4.64 -10.12 0.20
CA ALA A 23 -5.07 -8.88 -0.44
C ALA A 23 -4.05 -8.46 -1.50
N ARG A 24 -4.49 -7.67 -2.47
CA ARG A 24 -3.65 -7.09 -3.51
C ARG A 24 -3.35 -5.63 -3.16
N LEU A 25 -2.08 -5.27 -3.07
CA LEU A 25 -1.64 -3.89 -2.83
C LEU A 25 -1.65 -3.09 -4.13
N ASN A 26 -1.04 -3.64 -5.18
CA ASN A 26 -1.00 -3.03 -6.51
C ASN A 26 -0.95 -4.12 -7.59
N SER A 27 -0.67 -3.76 -8.84
CA SER A 27 -0.70 -4.71 -9.95
C SER A 27 0.26 -5.89 -9.79
N ARG A 28 1.34 -5.75 -9.00
CA ARG A 28 2.39 -6.74 -8.85
C ARG A 28 2.65 -7.25 -7.44
N ILE A 29 2.02 -6.65 -6.43
CA ILE A 29 2.30 -6.92 -5.03
C ILE A 29 1.01 -7.39 -4.34
N PHE A 30 1.09 -8.58 -3.77
CA PHE A 30 0.09 -9.21 -2.93
C PHE A 30 0.63 -9.33 -1.52
N PHE A 31 -0.26 -9.36 -0.53
CA PHE A 31 0.12 -9.56 0.86
C PHE A 31 -0.92 -10.34 1.64
N GLY A 32 -0.50 -11.10 2.65
CA GLY A 32 -1.44 -11.93 3.40
C GLY A 32 -0.81 -12.77 4.50
N PRO A 33 -1.54 -13.76 5.00
CA PRO A 33 -1.07 -14.68 6.03
C PRO A 33 -0.16 -15.76 5.45
N LEU A 34 0.65 -16.40 6.32
CA LEU A 34 1.65 -17.39 5.93
C LEU A 34 1.06 -18.59 5.17
N ASN A 35 -0.16 -19.01 5.51
CA ASN A 35 -0.85 -20.12 4.82
C ASN A 35 -1.18 -19.84 3.34
N ALA A 36 -1.06 -18.59 2.88
CA ALA A 36 -1.24 -18.25 1.47
C ALA A 36 -0.24 -18.96 0.55
N ILE A 37 0.97 -19.23 1.04
CA ILE A 37 2.06 -19.83 0.24
C ILE A 37 1.83 -21.31 -0.09
N THR A 38 0.86 -21.96 0.55
CA THR A 38 0.50 -23.36 0.25
C THR A 38 -0.70 -23.46 -0.70
N ASN A 39 -1.30 -22.33 -1.10
CA ASN A 39 -2.45 -22.32 -1.99
C ASN A 39 -2.00 -22.26 -3.46
N LEU A 40 -1.83 -23.44 -4.08
CA LEU A 40 -1.40 -23.56 -5.47
C LEU A 40 -2.23 -22.71 -6.44
N LYS A 41 -3.56 -22.77 -6.29
CA LYS A 41 -4.49 -22.04 -7.16
C LYS A 41 -4.24 -20.54 -7.09
N PHE A 42 -4.09 -19.99 -5.89
CA PHE A 42 -3.80 -18.58 -5.72
C PHE A 42 -2.44 -18.19 -6.34
N LEU A 43 -1.40 -19.00 -6.11
CA LEU A 43 -0.06 -18.72 -6.63
C LEU A 43 -0.03 -18.71 -8.16
N THR A 44 -0.66 -19.69 -8.80
CA THR A 44 -0.67 -19.80 -10.27
C THR A 44 -1.56 -18.75 -10.92
N GLU A 45 -2.79 -18.54 -10.41
CA GLU A 45 -3.73 -17.54 -10.96
C GLU A 45 -3.18 -16.11 -10.88
N ASN A 46 -2.38 -15.81 -9.85
CA ASN A 46 -1.78 -14.50 -9.65
C ASN A 46 -0.32 -14.43 -10.12
N ASN A 47 0.20 -15.46 -10.79
CA ASN A 47 1.58 -15.54 -11.28
C ASN A 47 2.61 -15.16 -10.20
N ILE A 48 2.45 -15.68 -8.98
CA ILE A 48 3.37 -15.41 -7.86
C ILE A 48 4.66 -16.20 -8.08
N LYS A 49 5.80 -15.49 -8.13
CA LYS A 49 7.14 -16.08 -8.24
C LYS A 49 8.14 -15.52 -7.22
N HIS A 50 7.74 -14.49 -6.47
CA HIS A 50 8.55 -13.93 -5.40
C HIS A 50 7.79 -14.02 -4.08
N ILE A 51 8.31 -14.76 -3.11
CA ILE A 51 7.71 -14.91 -1.79
C ILE A 51 8.60 -14.20 -0.78
N ILE A 52 8.03 -13.28 -0.01
CA ILE A 52 8.73 -12.50 1.01
C ILE A 52 8.08 -12.80 2.36
N THR A 53 8.80 -13.44 3.28
CA THR A 53 8.30 -13.72 4.63
C THR A 53 8.78 -12.65 5.60
N VAL A 54 7.89 -12.14 6.45
CA VAL A 54 8.15 -11.04 7.38
C VAL A 54 8.00 -11.51 8.81
N ASN A 55 9.09 -11.42 9.59
CA ASN A 55 9.15 -11.85 11.00
C ASN A 55 8.72 -13.31 11.21
N ILE A 56 8.94 -14.16 10.22
CA ILE A 56 8.73 -15.60 10.34
C ILE A 56 10.08 -16.20 10.75
N PRO A 57 10.15 -16.94 11.87
CA PRO A 57 11.38 -17.65 12.22
C PRO A 57 11.84 -18.52 11.06
N THR A 58 13.13 -18.46 10.73
CA THR A 58 13.72 -19.16 9.59
C THR A 58 13.41 -20.66 9.63
N THR A 59 13.42 -21.26 10.81
CA THR A 59 13.06 -22.67 11.02
C THR A 59 11.61 -22.99 10.63
N LEU A 60 10.68 -22.04 10.81
CA LEU A 60 9.30 -22.16 10.36
C LEU A 60 9.19 -21.93 8.86
N CYS A 61 9.88 -20.90 8.34
CA CYS A 61 9.94 -20.61 6.91
C CYS A 61 10.42 -21.83 6.11
N MET A 62 11.47 -22.53 6.58
CA MET A 62 11.96 -23.78 6.01
C MET A 62 10.86 -24.84 5.87
N LYS A 63 10.14 -25.15 6.96
CA LYS A 63 9.05 -26.14 6.98
C LYS A 63 7.91 -25.78 6.02
N TYR A 64 7.66 -24.49 5.84
CA TYR A 64 6.63 -24.02 4.93
C TYR A 64 7.11 -24.03 3.47
N SER A 65 8.41 -23.80 3.23
CA SER A 65 8.98 -23.83 1.88
C SER A 65 8.84 -25.20 1.21
N GLU A 66 8.94 -26.28 2.01
CA GLU A 66 8.69 -27.66 1.56
C GLU A 66 7.24 -27.91 1.14
N LYS A 67 6.30 -27.05 1.57
CA LYS A 67 4.86 -27.16 1.26
C LYS A 67 4.42 -26.24 0.13
N ILE A 68 5.34 -25.44 -0.43
CA ILE A 68 5.03 -24.58 -1.57
C ILE A 68 4.87 -25.50 -2.79
N PRO A 69 3.71 -25.50 -3.46
CA PRO A 69 3.41 -26.43 -4.54
C PRO A 69 3.99 -25.96 -5.89
N MET A 70 5.23 -25.47 -5.89
CA MET A 70 5.95 -24.98 -7.07
C MET A 70 7.34 -25.59 -7.11
N ASN A 71 7.93 -25.69 -8.30
CA ASN A 71 9.33 -26.11 -8.39
C ASN A 71 10.24 -25.06 -7.76
N ILE A 72 11.30 -25.51 -7.08
CA ILE A 72 12.19 -24.60 -6.34
C ILE A 72 12.85 -23.56 -7.25
N ASP A 73 13.06 -23.88 -8.53
CA ASP A 73 13.65 -22.99 -9.53
C ASP A 73 12.66 -21.97 -10.11
N GLU A 74 11.36 -22.11 -9.84
CA GLU A 74 10.30 -21.24 -10.36
C GLU A 74 10.01 -20.05 -9.44
N TYR A 75 10.59 -20.01 -8.24
CA TYR A 75 10.39 -18.91 -7.31
C TYR A 75 11.63 -18.53 -6.50
N THR A 76 11.60 -17.30 -5.99
CA THR A 76 12.54 -16.80 -4.99
C THR A 76 11.86 -16.69 -3.64
N LEU A 77 12.57 -17.01 -2.56
CA LEU A 77 12.08 -16.90 -1.19
C LEU A 77 13.00 -16.01 -0.35
N LEU A 78 12.56 -14.79 -0.04
CA LEU A 78 13.28 -13.85 0.82
C LEU A 78 12.67 -13.86 2.22
N ASN A 79 13.43 -14.27 3.23
CA ASN A 79 13.01 -14.30 4.62
C ASN A 79 13.61 -13.15 5.42
N LEU A 80 12.76 -12.26 5.93
CA LEU A 80 13.15 -11.19 6.85
C LEU A 80 12.95 -11.66 8.30
N ASP A 81 13.99 -12.29 8.85
CA ASP A 81 13.99 -12.87 10.20
C ASP A 81 15.06 -12.21 11.08
N PRO A 82 14.70 -11.14 11.81
CA PRO A 82 15.67 -10.43 12.64
C PRO A 82 16.09 -11.21 13.89
N ASN A 83 15.35 -12.27 14.25
CA ASN A 83 15.63 -13.07 15.44
C ASN A 83 16.62 -14.20 15.18
N LEU A 84 17.05 -14.40 13.93
CA LEU A 84 18.06 -15.41 13.65
C LEU A 84 19.43 -14.92 14.17
N PRO A 85 20.12 -15.70 15.02
CA PRO A 85 21.44 -15.32 15.50
C PRO A 85 22.40 -15.18 14.31
N GLY A 86 23.10 -14.04 14.22
CA GLY A 86 23.95 -13.70 13.06
C GLY A 86 25.18 -14.59 12.85
N SER A 87 25.49 -15.50 13.77
CA SER A 87 26.60 -16.45 13.63
C SER A 87 26.11 -17.76 12.99
N MET A 88 26.59 -18.04 11.78
CA MET A 88 26.37 -19.32 11.09
C MET A 88 27.14 -20.50 11.71
N ASN A 89 28.05 -20.24 12.66
CA ASN A 89 28.84 -21.27 13.32
C ASN A 89 27.94 -22.12 14.23
N GLY A 90 27.77 -23.39 13.87
CA GLY A 90 26.89 -24.33 14.56
C GLY A 90 25.45 -24.36 14.02
N MET A 91 25.17 -23.70 12.90
CA MET A 91 23.86 -23.84 12.25
C MET A 91 23.65 -25.24 11.69
N ASN A 92 22.41 -25.71 11.77
CA ASN A 92 21.97 -26.99 11.26
C ASN A 92 22.23 -27.10 9.74
N GLU A 93 22.72 -28.25 9.26
CA GLU A 93 22.96 -28.53 7.85
C GLU A 93 21.74 -28.21 6.96
N TYR A 94 20.52 -28.46 7.47
CA TYR A 94 19.29 -28.11 6.76
C TYR A 94 19.15 -26.61 6.51
N LEU A 95 19.54 -25.77 7.47
CA LEU A 95 19.47 -24.32 7.34
C LEU A 95 20.51 -23.83 6.32
N VAL A 96 21.72 -24.40 6.36
CA VAL A 96 22.76 -24.08 5.36
C VAL A 96 22.27 -24.43 3.95
N LYS A 97 21.68 -25.61 3.74
CA LYS A 97 21.10 -26.01 2.45
C LYS A 97 19.96 -25.09 2.02
N PHE A 98 19.03 -24.80 2.92
CA PHE A 98 17.94 -23.83 2.67
C PHE A 98 18.51 -22.48 2.21
N ASN A 99 19.49 -21.95 2.94
CA ASN A 99 20.10 -20.67 2.61
C ASN A 99 20.77 -20.70 1.24
N GLN A 100 21.59 -21.73 0.96
CA GLN A 100 22.30 -21.86 -0.30
C GLN A 100 21.36 -21.90 -1.52
N VAL A 101 20.31 -22.72 -1.46
CA VAL A 101 19.40 -22.91 -2.60
C VAL A 101 18.66 -21.61 -2.93
N TYR A 102 17.95 -21.03 -1.95
CA TYR A 102 17.16 -19.83 -2.21
C TYR A 102 18.01 -18.58 -2.42
N SER A 103 19.22 -18.52 -1.84
CA SER A 103 20.16 -17.42 -2.10
C SER A 103 20.65 -17.44 -3.54
N ASN A 104 20.88 -18.62 -4.13
CA ASN A 104 21.25 -18.72 -5.53
C ASN A 104 20.13 -18.19 -6.45
N ASN A 105 18.87 -18.53 -6.15
CA ASN A 105 17.72 -18.01 -6.92
C ASN A 105 17.63 -16.49 -6.84
N ILE A 106 17.79 -15.91 -5.65
CA ILE A 106 17.78 -14.45 -5.47
C ILE A 106 18.97 -13.82 -6.20
N LYS A 107 20.19 -14.35 -6.06
CA LYS A 107 21.37 -13.84 -6.77
C LYS A 107 21.18 -13.84 -8.28
N ASN A 108 20.66 -14.92 -8.84
CA ASN A 108 20.39 -15.04 -10.27
C ASN A 108 19.35 -14.02 -10.71
N PHE A 109 18.27 -13.87 -9.95
CA PHE A 109 17.25 -12.86 -10.20
C PHE A 109 17.83 -11.44 -10.15
N VAL A 110 18.49 -11.06 -9.05
CA VAL A 110 19.08 -9.72 -8.86
C VAL A 110 20.08 -9.43 -9.98
N LYS A 111 20.98 -10.36 -10.31
CA LYS A 111 21.96 -10.20 -11.39
C LYS A 111 21.29 -9.98 -12.75
N SER A 112 20.15 -10.63 -13.01
CA SER A 112 19.42 -10.47 -14.26
C SER A 112 18.68 -9.13 -14.37
N GLN A 113 18.24 -8.55 -13.24
CA GLN A 113 17.46 -7.31 -13.23
C GLN A 113 18.30 -6.05 -12.99
N LEU A 114 19.52 -6.20 -12.46
CA LEU A 114 20.36 -5.07 -12.05
C LEU A 114 20.64 -4.06 -13.18
N PRO A 115 21.00 -4.47 -14.43
CA PRO A 115 21.34 -3.53 -15.49
C PRO A 115 20.24 -2.49 -15.75
N ASP A 116 18.98 -2.90 -15.66
CA ASP A 116 17.82 -2.06 -15.98
C ASP A 116 17.26 -1.31 -14.76
N SER A 117 17.71 -1.65 -13.55
CA SER A 117 17.10 -1.16 -12.29
C SER A 117 18.05 -0.41 -11.35
N MET A 118 19.32 -0.20 -11.71
CA MET A 118 20.32 0.44 -10.82
C MET A 118 19.89 1.81 -10.30
N ASP A 119 19.29 2.65 -11.14
CA ASP A 119 18.86 4.01 -10.76
C ASP A 119 17.66 4.02 -9.78
N LEU A 120 17.00 2.87 -9.64
CA LEU A 120 15.77 2.69 -8.85
C LEU A 120 16.05 2.14 -7.44
N LEU A 121 17.33 1.86 -7.13
CA LEU A 121 17.76 1.37 -5.84
C LEU A 121 18.06 2.54 -4.88
N TYR A 122 17.71 2.36 -3.62
CA TYR A 122 18.00 3.31 -2.55
C TYR A 122 19.47 3.25 -2.14
N SER A 123 20.01 2.06 -1.99
CA SER A 123 21.40 1.86 -1.60
C SER A 123 22.05 0.71 -2.37
N THR A 124 23.27 0.89 -2.85
CA THR A 124 24.07 -0.23 -3.37
C THR A 124 24.44 -1.23 -2.28
N SER A 125 24.40 -0.84 -1.01
CA SER A 125 24.62 -1.75 0.12
C SER A 125 23.52 -2.81 0.26
N SER A 126 22.29 -2.54 -0.22
CA SER A 126 21.21 -3.52 -0.17
C SER A 126 21.51 -4.74 -1.03
N LEU A 127 22.27 -4.57 -2.12
CA LEU A 127 22.69 -5.65 -3.02
C LEU A 127 23.56 -6.68 -2.31
N ASN A 128 24.38 -6.25 -1.35
CA ASN A 128 25.19 -7.16 -0.55
C ASN A 128 24.29 -8.04 0.32
N SER A 129 23.25 -7.47 0.91
CA SER A 129 22.28 -8.22 1.72
C SER A 129 21.42 -9.15 0.86
N LEU A 130 21.05 -8.72 -0.36
CA LEU A 130 20.34 -9.54 -1.35
C LEU A 130 21.20 -10.65 -1.99
N THR A 131 22.42 -10.87 -1.50
CA THR A 131 23.15 -12.12 -1.76
C THR A 131 22.67 -13.29 -0.88
N SER A 132 21.87 -13.01 0.15
CA SER A 132 21.31 -13.99 1.07
C SER A 132 19.79 -14.01 0.95
N ASN A 133 19.20 -15.19 1.07
CA ASN A 133 17.75 -15.33 1.17
C ASN A 133 17.25 -15.03 2.58
N ILE A 134 18.10 -15.09 3.59
CA ILE A 134 17.78 -14.70 4.96
C ILE A 134 18.39 -13.33 5.23
N ILE A 135 17.56 -12.40 5.65
CA ILE A 135 17.91 -11.04 6.03
C ILE A 135 17.60 -10.84 7.51
N THR A 136 18.65 -10.59 8.30
CA THR A 136 18.54 -10.46 9.76
C THR A 136 18.56 -9.01 10.25
N CYS A 137 18.67 -8.03 9.34
CA CYS A 137 18.69 -6.63 9.72
C CYS A 137 17.33 -6.14 10.23
N GLU A 138 17.34 -5.09 11.05
CA GLU A 138 16.15 -4.43 11.58
C GLU A 138 16.03 -2.97 11.15
N GLY A 139 14.88 -2.37 11.45
CA GLY A 139 14.66 -0.93 11.31
C GLY A 139 14.83 -0.42 9.86
N TYR A 140 15.66 0.61 9.71
CA TYR A 140 15.87 1.33 8.46
C TYR A 140 16.44 0.42 7.36
N GLU A 141 17.45 -0.39 7.69
CA GLU A 141 18.13 -1.24 6.70
C GLU A 141 17.17 -2.28 6.11
N LYS A 142 16.30 -2.86 6.95
CA LYS A 142 15.24 -3.77 6.53
C LYS A 142 14.28 -3.12 5.53
N LEU A 143 13.89 -1.87 5.78
CA LEU A 143 13.00 -1.12 4.87
C LEU A 143 13.69 -0.83 3.53
N VAL A 144 14.97 -0.48 3.54
CA VAL A 144 15.76 -0.24 2.32
C VAL A 144 15.88 -1.51 1.49
N ILE A 145 16.36 -2.61 2.08
CA ILE A 145 16.54 -3.89 1.38
C ILE A 145 15.22 -4.39 0.80
N PHE A 146 14.15 -4.30 1.58
CA PHE A 146 12.82 -4.70 1.14
C PHE A 146 12.31 -3.89 -0.06
N ASN A 147 12.44 -2.56 -0.01
CA ASN A 147 11.97 -1.69 -1.10
C ASN A 147 12.85 -1.77 -2.34
N ASP A 148 14.14 -2.05 -2.17
CA ASP A 148 15.08 -2.28 -3.27
C ASP A 148 14.77 -3.61 -3.97
N PHE A 149 14.53 -4.69 -3.22
CA PHE A 149 14.09 -5.95 -3.81
C PHE A 149 12.77 -5.78 -4.57
N LEU A 150 11.80 -5.07 -4.01
CA LEU A 150 10.53 -4.79 -4.69
C LEU A 150 10.70 -3.87 -5.90
N SER A 151 11.64 -2.93 -5.91
CA SER A 151 12.01 -2.20 -7.14
C SER A 151 12.38 -3.17 -8.24
N LEU A 152 13.26 -4.15 -7.96
CA LEU A 152 13.68 -5.14 -8.95
C LEU A 152 12.48 -5.96 -9.47
N VAL A 153 11.58 -6.39 -8.58
CA VAL A 153 10.36 -7.14 -8.96
C VAL A 153 9.39 -6.28 -9.78
N GLN A 154 9.22 -5.01 -9.45
CA GLN A 154 8.28 -4.13 -10.15
C GLN A 154 8.77 -3.76 -11.56
N ASN A 155 10.09 -3.66 -11.75
CA ASN A 155 10.70 -3.30 -13.03
C ASN A 155 10.99 -4.49 -13.95
N SER A 156 10.92 -5.72 -13.43
CA SER A 156 11.15 -6.92 -14.24
C SER A 156 10.02 -7.18 -15.26
N ASN A 157 10.22 -8.09 -16.21
CA ASN A 157 9.13 -8.53 -17.07
C ASN A 157 8.13 -9.41 -16.28
N ASN A 158 6.86 -8.98 -16.18
CA ASN A 158 5.82 -9.68 -15.43
C ASN A 158 5.59 -11.11 -15.92
N GLU A 159 5.65 -11.33 -17.23
CA GLU A 159 5.37 -12.66 -17.81
C GLU A 159 6.45 -13.67 -17.39
N ILE A 160 7.70 -13.21 -17.31
CA ILE A 160 8.86 -14.04 -17.01
C ILE A 160 9.07 -14.17 -15.49
N TYR A 161 9.04 -13.06 -14.76
CA TYR A 161 9.42 -13.01 -13.35
C TYR A 161 8.24 -12.89 -12.38
N GLY A 162 7.03 -12.63 -12.87
CA GLY A 162 5.82 -12.68 -12.06
C GLY A 162 5.74 -11.65 -10.94
N ASN A 163 4.85 -11.93 -10.00
CA ASN A 163 4.42 -11.04 -8.93
C ASN A 163 5.01 -11.45 -7.57
N ALA A 164 5.01 -10.51 -6.64
CA ALA A 164 5.43 -10.73 -5.26
C ALA A 164 4.25 -10.99 -4.32
N LEU A 165 4.41 -11.95 -3.43
CA LEU A 165 3.54 -12.22 -2.29
C LEU A 165 4.32 -12.01 -0.99
N ILE A 166 3.89 -11.02 -0.20
CA ILE A 166 4.47 -10.71 1.10
C ILE A 166 3.61 -11.35 2.20
N VAL A 167 4.19 -12.24 2.98
CA VAL A 167 3.45 -12.93 4.05
C VAL A 167 4.03 -12.66 5.42
N SER A 168 3.15 -12.58 6.40
CA SER A 168 3.49 -12.62 7.82
C SER A 168 2.66 -13.70 8.51
N SER A 169 2.87 -13.94 9.81
CA SER A 169 2.19 -15.04 10.53
C SER A 169 0.68 -14.99 10.31
N ASN A 170 0.07 -13.81 10.50
CA ASN A 170 -1.38 -13.63 10.45
C ASN A 170 -1.81 -12.66 9.32
N GLY A 171 -0.86 -12.08 8.60
CA GLY A 171 -1.11 -11.09 7.55
C GLY A 171 -1.63 -9.73 8.07
N ASN A 172 -1.53 -9.47 9.38
CA ASN A 172 -2.02 -8.24 10.03
C ASN A 172 -0.98 -7.63 11.00
N ASP A 173 0.27 -8.08 10.94
CA ASP A 173 1.30 -7.73 11.92
C ASP A 173 1.87 -6.31 11.67
N ASP A 174 2.20 -5.57 12.74
CA ASP A 174 2.71 -4.18 12.63
C ASP A 174 3.92 -4.06 11.68
N SER A 175 4.80 -5.05 11.68
CA SER A 175 5.98 -5.07 10.80
C SER A 175 5.61 -5.25 9.33
N LEU A 176 4.59 -6.06 9.03
CA LEU A 176 4.05 -6.15 7.67
C LEU A 176 3.46 -4.80 7.27
N VAL A 177 2.68 -4.17 8.15
CA VAL A 177 2.04 -2.87 7.84
C VAL A 177 3.06 -1.77 7.61
N ALA A 178 4.14 -1.72 8.39
CA ALA A 178 5.22 -0.78 8.19
C ALA A 178 5.88 -0.97 6.82
N LEU A 179 6.15 -2.23 6.42
CA LEU A 179 6.70 -2.54 5.10
C LEU A 179 5.73 -2.18 3.97
N LEU A 180 4.45 -2.53 4.07
CA LEU A 180 3.44 -2.16 3.07
C LEU A 180 3.27 -0.65 2.97
N SER A 181 3.26 0.06 4.11
CA SER A 181 3.21 1.53 4.13
C SER A 181 4.40 2.14 3.43
N SER A 182 5.59 1.53 3.56
CA SER A 182 6.81 2.01 2.89
C SER A 182 6.73 1.92 1.37
N ILE A 183 6.02 0.92 0.82
CA ILE A 183 5.75 0.79 -0.62
C ILE A 183 4.82 1.90 -1.09
N VAL A 184 3.69 2.09 -0.39
CA VAL A 184 2.69 3.09 -0.77
C VAL A 184 3.26 4.50 -0.70
N LEU A 185 4.04 4.80 0.34
CA LEU A 185 4.72 6.10 0.49
C LEU A 185 5.80 6.32 -0.56
N LYS A 186 6.52 5.27 -0.97
CA LYS A 186 7.48 5.35 -2.08
C LYS A 186 6.80 5.75 -3.38
N GLU A 187 5.64 5.16 -3.67
CA GLU A 187 4.86 5.50 -4.88
C GLU A 187 4.16 6.86 -4.75
N ASN A 188 3.81 7.29 -3.52
CA ASN A 188 3.03 8.50 -3.25
C ASN A 188 3.53 9.26 -2.01
N ILE A 189 4.65 9.97 -2.15
CA ILE A 189 5.40 10.60 -1.04
C ILE A 189 4.61 11.69 -0.30
N ASN A 190 3.59 12.25 -0.95
CA ASN A 190 2.74 13.31 -0.37
C ASN A 190 1.67 12.77 0.59
N LEU A 191 1.47 11.46 0.66
CA LEU A 191 0.46 10.87 1.54
C LEU A 191 0.90 10.92 3.00
N GLN A 192 -0.06 11.17 3.88
CA GLN A 192 0.15 11.01 5.32
C GLN A 192 0.05 9.53 5.70
N LEU A 193 0.84 9.11 6.69
CA LEU A 193 0.83 7.71 7.17
C LEU A 193 -0.57 7.24 7.59
N ASN A 194 -1.37 8.12 8.20
CA ASN A 194 -2.77 7.81 8.55
C ASN A 194 -3.59 7.38 7.32
N SER A 195 -3.51 8.13 6.23
CA SER A 195 -4.21 7.83 4.99
C SER A 195 -3.71 6.53 4.37
N VAL A 196 -2.41 6.25 4.47
CA VAL A 196 -1.81 5.00 3.99
C VAL A 196 -2.33 3.80 4.79
N ILE A 197 -2.36 3.88 6.12
CA ILE A 197 -2.88 2.79 6.95
C ILE A 197 -4.38 2.59 6.71
N GLN A 198 -5.16 3.67 6.59
CA GLN A 198 -6.57 3.57 6.23
C GLN A 198 -6.76 2.88 4.88
N HIS A 199 -5.92 3.19 3.88
CA HIS A 199 -5.93 2.51 2.60
C HIS A 199 -5.64 1.00 2.74
N LEU A 200 -4.62 0.62 3.49
CA LEU A 200 -4.31 -0.79 3.76
C LEU A 200 -5.46 -1.51 4.49
N GLN A 201 -6.13 -0.83 5.42
CA GLN A 201 -7.32 -1.35 6.12
C GLN A 201 -8.53 -1.52 5.19
N MET A 202 -8.68 -0.68 4.16
CA MET A 202 -9.72 -0.88 3.14
C MET A 202 -9.42 -2.10 2.26
N LEU A 203 -8.15 -2.32 1.91
CA LEU A 203 -7.73 -3.51 1.16
C LEU A 203 -7.88 -4.79 1.99
N ARG A 204 -7.66 -4.71 3.30
CA ARG A 204 -7.74 -5.85 4.22
C ARG A 204 -8.35 -5.42 5.57
N PRO A 205 -9.67 -5.52 5.74
CA PRO A 205 -10.37 -5.07 6.95
C PRO A 205 -9.94 -5.74 8.25
N SER A 206 -9.23 -6.87 8.22
CA SER A 206 -8.67 -7.52 9.40
C SER A 206 -7.48 -6.76 10.02
N MET A 207 -6.93 -5.75 9.34
CA MET A 207 -5.84 -4.90 9.83
C MET A 207 -6.30 -3.76 10.77
N LYS A 208 -7.52 -3.83 11.32
CA LYS A 208 -8.08 -2.78 12.18
C LYS A 208 -7.33 -2.57 13.51
N ALA A 209 -6.61 -3.58 13.99
CA ALA A 209 -5.91 -3.55 15.28
C ALA A 209 -4.46 -3.03 15.21
N VAL A 210 -4.04 -2.46 14.07
CA VAL A 210 -2.64 -2.02 13.88
C VAL A 210 -2.29 -0.85 14.79
N ASN A 211 -1.12 -0.94 15.42
CA ASN A 211 -0.63 0.12 16.29
C ASN A 211 0.05 1.25 15.46
N TYR A 212 -0.74 2.25 15.09
CA TYR A 212 -0.26 3.42 14.34
C TYR A 212 0.94 4.10 15.00
N ASN A 213 0.89 4.32 16.32
CA ASN A 213 1.95 4.99 17.06
C ASN A 213 3.28 4.22 16.97
N LYS A 214 3.23 2.88 17.06
CA LYS A 214 4.43 2.04 16.95
C LYS A 214 5.10 2.18 15.57
N ILE A 215 4.33 2.34 14.51
CA ILE A 215 4.86 2.53 13.16
C ILE A 215 5.37 3.98 13.00
N GLN A 216 4.56 4.96 13.40
CA GLN A 216 4.89 6.39 13.25
C GLN A 216 6.18 6.78 13.98
N TYR A 217 6.37 6.25 15.20
CA TYR A 217 7.54 6.57 16.03
C TYR A 217 8.68 5.56 15.90
N SER A 218 8.60 4.63 14.94
CA SER A 218 9.72 3.75 14.63
C SER A 218 10.85 4.57 13.99
N GLN A 219 11.99 4.66 14.67
CA GLN A 219 13.17 5.39 14.19
C GLN A 219 13.58 4.96 12.77
N GLY A 220 13.60 3.65 12.51
CA GLY A 220 13.95 3.13 11.18
C GLY A 220 12.96 3.54 10.09
N PHE A 221 11.67 3.64 10.43
CA PHE A 221 10.63 4.08 9.50
C PHE A 221 10.73 5.58 9.20
N ILE A 222 11.00 6.40 10.22
CA ILE A 222 11.24 7.85 10.06
C ILE A 222 12.43 8.08 9.13
N GLN A 223 13.57 7.43 9.40
CA GLN A 223 14.78 7.53 8.57
C GLN A 223 14.51 7.12 7.11
N TYR A 224 13.72 6.07 6.89
CA TYR A 224 13.32 5.66 5.55
C TYR A 224 12.44 6.73 4.87
N CYS A 225 11.48 7.32 5.58
CA CYS A 225 10.63 8.39 5.06
C CYS A 225 11.44 9.65 4.69
N GLU A 226 12.52 9.95 5.41
CA GLU A 226 13.45 11.03 5.06
C GLU A 226 14.26 10.70 3.80
N LEU A 227 14.70 9.45 3.66
CA LEU A 227 15.42 8.98 2.47
C LEU A 227 14.57 9.11 1.20
N ILE A 228 13.32 8.65 1.21
CA ILE A 228 12.46 8.75 0.02
C ILE A 228 12.20 10.21 -0.36
N LYS A 229 12.02 11.09 0.63
CA LYS A 229 11.82 12.53 0.41
C LYS A 229 13.06 13.19 -0.17
N SER A 230 14.26 12.83 0.30
CA SER A 230 15.50 13.41 -0.22
C SER A 230 15.76 13.00 -1.67
N LYS A 231 15.48 11.75 -2.06
CA LYS A 231 15.59 11.29 -3.45
C LYS A 231 14.60 11.97 -4.39
N CYS A 232 13.38 12.24 -3.92
CA CYS A 232 12.33 12.86 -4.73
C CYS A 232 12.20 14.37 -4.51
N TRP A 233 13.16 15.02 -3.84
CA TRP A 233 13.08 16.43 -3.48
C TRP A 233 12.81 17.35 -4.68
N LYS A 234 13.46 17.08 -5.82
CA LYS A 234 13.25 17.86 -7.05
C LYS A 234 11.81 17.80 -7.56
N ASP A 235 11.18 16.63 -7.49
CA ASP A 235 9.81 16.44 -7.94
C ASP A 235 8.81 16.99 -6.92
N LEU A 236 9.10 16.86 -5.62
CA LEU A 236 8.33 17.49 -4.55
C LEU A 236 8.30 19.01 -4.70
N MET A 237 9.45 19.64 -4.97
CA MET A 237 9.53 21.09 -5.19
C MET A 237 8.73 21.53 -6.41
N LYS A 238 8.77 20.77 -7.52
CA LYS A 238 7.94 21.04 -8.71
C LYS A 238 6.45 20.96 -8.39
N ILE A 239 6.02 19.91 -7.68
CA ILE A 239 4.61 19.73 -7.30
C ILE A 239 4.17 20.87 -6.36
N GLU A 240 5.01 21.25 -5.40
CA GLU A 240 4.69 22.35 -4.50
C GLU A 240 4.57 23.68 -5.25
N GLN A 241 5.45 23.94 -6.20
CA GLN A 241 5.36 25.12 -7.07
C GLN A 241 4.04 25.13 -7.86
N ILE A 242 3.69 24.03 -8.52
CA ILE A 242 2.42 23.88 -9.24
C ILE A 242 1.23 24.12 -8.29
N ASN A 243 1.29 23.61 -7.07
CA ASN A 243 0.23 23.80 -6.07
C ASN A 243 0.12 25.25 -5.60
N ARG A 244 1.24 25.98 -5.46
CA ARG A 244 1.25 27.41 -5.15
C ARG A 244 0.63 28.22 -6.30
N GLU A 245 0.98 27.91 -7.54
CA GLU A 245 0.41 28.54 -8.73
C GLU A 245 -1.10 28.29 -8.83
N ARG A 246 -1.55 27.04 -8.62
CA ARG A 246 -2.98 26.70 -8.57
C ARG A 246 -3.73 27.44 -7.46
N LYS A 247 -3.16 27.53 -6.25
CA LYS A 247 -3.75 28.29 -5.14
C LYS A 247 -3.83 29.78 -5.47
N ALA A 248 -2.80 30.35 -6.10
CA ALA A 248 -2.80 31.74 -6.53
C ALA A 248 -3.88 32.00 -7.59
N LEU A 249 -4.03 31.12 -8.59
CA LEU A 249 -5.07 31.22 -9.60
C LEU A 249 -6.48 31.15 -9.00
N LEU A 250 -6.72 30.22 -8.07
CA LEU A 250 -8.00 30.12 -7.36
C LEU A 250 -8.29 31.37 -6.50
N ALA A 251 -7.27 31.91 -5.82
CA ALA A 251 -7.40 33.14 -5.05
C ALA A 251 -7.74 34.34 -5.94
N THR A 252 -7.07 34.49 -7.09
CA THR A 252 -7.37 35.53 -8.08
C THR A 252 -8.79 35.39 -8.62
N ARG A 253 -9.21 34.17 -8.97
CA ARG A 253 -10.59 33.90 -9.43
C ARG A 253 -11.63 34.25 -8.37
N ASN A 254 -11.40 33.90 -7.11
CA ASN A 254 -12.30 34.25 -6.00
C ASN A 254 -12.33 35.76 -5.70
N MET A 255 -11.24 36.48 -5.93
CA MET A 255 -11.19 37.94 -5.82
C MET A 255 -11.95 38.64 -6.96
N SER A 256 -11.96 38.06 -8.17
CA SER A 256 -12.77 38.57 -9.28
C SER A 256 -14.27 38.46 -9.00
N TYR A 257 -14.74 37.35 -8.42
CA TYR A 257 -16.15 37.21 -8.04
C TYR A 257 -16.56 38.12 -6.88
N LYS A 258 -15.64 38.51 -5.99
CA LYS A 258 -15.92 39.46 -4.90
C LYS A 258 -15.94 40.93 -5.33
N ARG A 259 -15.54 41.26 -6.55
CA ARG A 259 -15.56 42.65 -7.07
C ARG A 259 -16.84 43.01 -7.83
N GLU A 260 -17.74 42.06 -8.08
CA GLU A 260 -19.00 42.33 -8.80
C GLU A 260 -20.18 42.67 -7.87
N ASP A 261 -20.05 42.49 -6.56
CA ASP A 261 -21.01 43.00 -5.58
C ASP A 261 -20.50 44.32 -4.99
N VAL A 262 -20.82 45.43 -5.67
CA VAL A 262 -21.21 46.76 -5.13
C VAL A 262 -21.07 47.76 -6.27
N ASN A 263 -22.20 48.05 -6.92
CA ASN A 263 -22.49 49.36 -7.50
C ASN A 263 -24.02 49.47 -7.69
N TYR A 264 -24.73 49.67 -6.58
CA TYR A 264 -26.01 50.36 -6.55
C TYR A 264 -26.02 51.30 -5.33
N SER A 265 -25.49 52.50 -5.53
CA SER A 265 -25.98 53.75 -4.92
C SER A 265 -26.67 54.50 -6.06
N ASP A 266 -27.82 55.15 -5.98
CA ASP A 266 -28.66 55.72 -4.92
C ASP A 266 -30.11 55.60 -5.43
N SER A 267 -31.20 55.63 -4.67
CA SER A 267 -31.68 56.77 -3.89
C SER A 267 -33.16 56.48 -3.54
N SER A 268 -33.55 56.62 -2.26
CA SER A 268 -34.77 57.34 -1.82
C SER A 268 -35.19 56.94 -0.40
N ASN A 269 -35.12 57.93 0.49
CA ASN A 269 -35.93 58.20 1.68
C ASN A 269 -37.13 57.26 1.96
N ASN A 270 -37.23 56.79 3.20
CA ASN A 270 -38.17 57.39 4.17
C ASN A 270 -37.96 56.86 5.60
N GLN A 271 -37.89 57.81 6.52
CA GLN A 271 -38.01 57.64 7.96
C GLN A 271 -39.47 57.32 8.37
N TYR A 272 -39.62 56.93 9.64
CA TYR A 272 -40.85 56.82 10.47
C TYR A 272 -41.60 55.48 10.47
N TYR A 273 -41.37 54.65 11.49
CA TYR A 273 -42.15 54.65 12.75
C TYR A 273 -41.44 53.82 13.84
N ASN A 274 -41.45 54.34 15.07
CA ASN A 274 -41.02 53.67 16.30
C ASN A 274 -42.17 52.86 16.93
N ASP A 275 -41.76 51.80 17.62
CA ASP A 275 -42.36 51.11 18.78
C ASP A 275 -43.69 50.35 18.63
N ILE A 276 -43.65 49.04 18.95
CA ILE A 276 -44.37 48.38 20.08
C ILE A 276 -44.01 46.87 20.12
N ARG A 277 -43.41 46.47 21.26
CA ARG A 277 -43.49 45.23 22.06
C ARG A 277 -43.52 43.81 21.44
N ASP A 278 -42.63 43.02 22.06
CA ASP A 278 -42.79 41.66 22.61
C ASP A 278 -42.72 40.38 21.74
N ASP A 279 -41.95 39.46 22.34
CA ASP A 279 -42.00 38.00 22.31
C ASP A 279 -41.32 37.18 21.18
N ARG A 280 -40.21 36.55 21.61
CA ARG A 280 -39.79 35.16 21.38
C ARG A 280 -39.88 34.61 19.94
N SER A 281 -38.71 34.32 19.37
CA SER A 281 -38.43 32.95 18.88
C SER A 281 -36.97 32.81 18.44
N PHE A 282 -36.34 31.76 18.99
CA PHE A 282 -35.18 31.11 18.42
C PHE A 282 -35.46 30.76 16.96
N SER A 283 -34.55 31.06 16.04
CA SER A 283 -34.45 30.33 14.78
C SER A 283 -33.00 30.03 14.46
N GLU A 284 -32.73 28.73 14.47
CA GLU A 284 -31.47 28.06 14.18
C GLU A 284 -31.07 28.25 12.72
N ASN A 285 -29.76 28.39 12.52
CA ASN A 285 -29.09 28.20 11.25
C ASN A 285 -29.41 26.79 10.69
N LYS A 286 -30.32 26.72 9.72
CA LYS A 286 -30.49 25.53 8.88
C LYS A 286 -29.31 25.41 7.92
N MET A 287 -28.41 24.48 8.25
CA MET A 287 -27.48 23.88 7.31
C MET A 287 -28.27 23.17 6.19
N MET A 288 -27.99 23.53 4.94
CA MET A 288 -28.46 22.84 3.74
C MET A 288 -27.65 21.55 3.55
N THR A 289 -28.28 20.40 3.73
CA THR A 289 -27.85 19.12 3.17
C THR A 289 -28.51 18.93 1.80
N PRO A 290 -27.78 18.59 0.72
CA PRO A 290 -28.40 18.02 -0.47
C PRO A 290 -28.46 16.49 -0.30
N THR A 291 -29.68 15.97 -0.15
CA THR A 291 -30.00 14.56 -0.37
C THR A 291 -30.93 14.43 -1.57
N ALA A 292 -30.60 13.44 -2.41
CA ALA A 292 -31.50 12.65 -3.25
C ALA A 292 -32.31 13.39 -4.33
N ASP A 293 -31.76 13.42 -5.54
CA ASP A 293 -32.52 13.30 -6.79
C ASP A 293 -31.78 12.31 -7.70
N LEU A 294 -32.03 11.02 -7.44
CA LEU A 294 -31.53 9.88 -8.20
C LEU A 294 -32.75 9.01 -8.49
N ASP A 295 -33.63 9.51 -9.36
CA ASP A 295 -34.63 8.69 -10.07
C ASP A 295 -35.30 9.56 -11.14
N GLN A 296 -34.74 9.53 -12.35
CA GLN A 296 -35.41 9.66 -13.66
C GLN A 296 -34.44 10.22 -14.71
N MET A 297 -33.60 9.36 -15.28
CA MET A 297 -33.24 9.44 -16.70
C MET A 297 -32.85 8.05 -17.21
N LYS A 298 -33.84 7.31 -17.71
CA LYS A 298 -33.62 6.27 -18.72
C LYS A 298 -33.33 7.00 -20.04
N GLN A 299 -32.10 6.89 -20.54
CA GLN A 299 -31.81 7.12 -21.96
C GLN A 299 -30.79 6.10 -22.43
N ASP A 300 -31.18 5.40 -23.50
CA ASP A 300 -30.45 4.35 -24.18
C ASP A 300 -29.09 4.85 -24.73
N PHE A 301 -28.01 4.12 -24.46
CA PHE A 301 -26.74 4.28 -25.15
C PHE A 301 -26.56 3.14 -26.16
N PRO A 302 -26.22 3.44 -27.43
CA PRO A 302 -25.98 2.41 -28.44
C PRO A 302 -24.64 1.71 -28.22
N ASP A 303 -24.64 0.40 -28.49
CA ASP A 303 -23.47 -0.50 -28.50
C ASP A 303 -22.28 0.11 -29.24
N ARG A 304 -21.19 0.39 -28.50
CA ARG A 304 -19.87 0.62 -29.07
C ARG A 304 -19.02 -0.63 -28.89
N THR A 305 -18.97 -1.42 -29.96
CA THR A 305 -18.01 -2.49 -30.19
C THR A 305 -16.58 -1.91 -30.18
N PHE A 306 -15.74 -2.39 -29.25
CA PHE A 306 -14.32 -2.07 -29.24
C PHE A 306 -13.62 -2.76 -30.41
N LYS A 307 -13.07 -1.99 -31.35
CA LYS A 307 -12.19 -2.49 -32.41
C LYS A 307 -10.87 -2.98 -31.81
N LYS A 308 -10.56 -4.25 -32.05
CA LYS A 308 -9.24 -4.88 -31.88
C LYS A 308 -8.18 -4.11 -32.69
N LEU A 309 -7.16 -3.57 -32.01
CA LEU A 309 -5.90 -3.15 -32.64
C LEU A 309 -5.09 -4.41 -32.97
N ARG A 310 -4.84 -4.64 -34.27
CA ARG A 310 -3.89 -5.65 -34.75
C ARG A 310 -2.48 -5.05 -34.74
N TYR A 311 -1.53 -5.84 -34.25
CA TYR A 311 -0.10 -5.63 -34.44
C TYR A 311 0.25 -5.67 -35.93
N SER A 312 1.13 -4.78 -36.36
CA SER A 312 1.85 -4.90 -37.63
C SER A 312 3.28 -5.36 -37.33
N GLU A 313 3.64 -6.49 -37.91
CA GLU A 313 5.00 -7.01 -38.06
C GLU A 313 5.84 -6.04 -38.90
N VAL A 314 7.02 -5.67 -38.40
CA VAL A 314 8.29 -5.56 -39.14
C VAL A 314 9.42 -5.91 -38.17
#